data_AF-A0A497BKY9-F1
#
_entry.id   AF-A0A497BKY9-F1
#
_cell.length_a   1.000
_cell.length_b   1.000
_cell.length_c   1.000
_cell.angle_alpha   90.00
_cell.angle_beta   90.00
_cell.angle_gamma   90.00
#
_symmetry.space_group_name_H-M   'P 1'
#
loop_
_entity.id
_entity.type
_entity.pdbx_description
1 polymer ?
#
loop_
_entity_poly.entity_id
_entity_poly.type
_entity_poly.pdbx_seq_one_letter_code
_entity_poly.pdbx_strand_id
1 'polypeptide(L)' 'NDFGSTGYGGPCPPPGEGVHHYEFTVYALDKTLSPLAGVSSEVLKNAMHGHILARGQLTGTFER' A
#
# COMPACT_ATOMS: atom_id res chain seq x y z
N ASN A 1 -7.44 0.81 5.76
CA ASN A 1 -7.39 0.87 4.28
C ASN A 1 -8.51 1.80 3.82
N ASP A 2 -8.61 2.12 2.54
CA ASP A 2 -9.63 3.07 2.06
C ASP A 2 -11.05 2.48 2.07
N PHE A 3 -11.20 1.16 2.26
CA PHE A 3 -12.48 0.51 2.57
C PHE A 3 -12.94 0.70 4.02
N GLY A 4 -12.18 1.42 4.85
CA GLY A 4 -12.51 1.69 6.25
C GLY A 4 -12.20 0.54 7.23
N SER A 5 -11.46 -0.48 6.80
CA SER A 5 -11.10 -1.64 7.63
C SER A 5 -9.59 -1.82 7.80
N THR A 6 -9.18 -2.62 8.78
CA THR A 6 -7.77 -3.03 8.97
C THR A 6 -7.50 -4.29 8.15
N GLY A 7 -6.44 -4.26 7.34
CA GLY A 7 -6.02 -5.38 6.49
C GLY A 7 -6.08 -5.09 5.00
N TYR A 8 -5.93 -6.14 4.20
CA TYR A 8 -5.94 -6.07 2.73
C TYR A 8 -7.37 -6.00 2.18
N GLY A 9 -7.65 -5.00 1.35
CA GLY A 9 -8.86 -4.92 0.54
C GLY A 9 -8.49 -5.13 -0.93
N GLY A 10 -8.96 -6.22 -1.53
CA GLY A 10 -8.54 -6.65 -2.86
C GLY A 10 -9.11 -5.83 -4.02
N PRO A 11 -8.77 -6.22 -5.27
CA PRO A 11 -9.25 -5.58 -6.50
C PRO A 11 -10.78 -5.53 -6.60
N CYS A 12 -11.30 -4.33 -6.86
CA CYS A 12 -12.73 -4.08 -7.06
C CYS A 12 -12.92 -2.96 -8.11
N PRO A 13 -12.41 -3.11 -9.35
CA PRO A 13 -12.54 -2.07 -10.37
C PRO A 13 -14.01 -1.94 -10.80
N PRO A 14 -14.48 -0.73 -11.19
CA PRO A 14 -15.82 -0.57 -11.74
C PRO A 14 -16.00 -1.34 -13.06
N PRO A 15 -17.18 -1.95 -13.32
CA PRO A 15 -17.43 -2.61 -14.59
C PRO A 15 -17.33 -1.64 -15.77
N GLY A 16 -16.60 -2.01 -16.82
CA GLY A 16 -16.50 -1.23 -18.06
C GLY A 16 -15.52 -0.05 -18.03
N GLU A 17 -14.75 0.16 -16.96
CA GLU A 17 -13.69 1.19 -16.90
C GLU A 17 -12.31 0.69 -17.35
N GLY A 18 -12.23 -0.57 -17.78
CA GLY A 18 -11.00 -1.17 -18.28
C GLY A 18 -10.09 -1.71 -17.17
N VAL A 19 -8.82 -1.92 -17.53
CA VAL A 19 -7.82 -2.54 -16.66
C VAL A 19 -7.32 -1.57 -15.59
N HIS A 20 -7.48 -1.96 -14.32
CA HIS A 20 -6.85 -1.28 -13.19
C HIS A 20 -5.48 -1.89 -12.88
N HIS A 21 -4.55 -1.05 -12.46
CA HIS A 21 -3.20 -1.43 -12.05
C HIS A 21 -3.08 -1.36 -10.53
N TYR A 22 -2.61 -2.44 -9.91
CA TYR A 22 -2.48 -2.60 -8.47
C TYR A 22 -0.99 -2.73 -8.11
N GLU A 23 -0.45 -1.68 -7.48
CA GLU A 23 0.96 -1.61 -7.11
C GLU A 23 1.20 -2.17 -5.70
N PHE A 24 1.87 -3.31 -5.62
CA PHE A 24 2.33 -3.91 -4.38
C PHE A 24 3.78 -3.47 -4.14
N THR A 25 4.00 -2.67 -3.09
CA THR A 25 5.33 -2.13 -2.78
C THR A 25 5.83 -2.66 -1.45
N VAL A 26 7.07 -3.16 -1.43
CA VAL A 26 7.80 -3.60 -0.23
C VAL A 26 8.94 -2.61 0.02
N TYR A 27 9.05 -2.13 1.26
CA TYR A 27 10.11 -1.23 1.71
C TYR A 27 11.01 -1.95 2.71
N ALA A 28 12.33 -1.82 2.54
CA ALA A 28 13.31 -2.17 3.57
C ALA A 28 13.66 -0.91 4.33
N LEU A 29 13.55 -0.94 5.67
CA LEU A 29 13.82 0.20 6.55
C LEU A 29 15.02 -0.08 7.46
N ASP A 30 15.75 0.97 7.85
CA ASP A 30 16.83 0.89 8.84
C ASP A 30 16.34 0.99 10.30
N LYS A 31 15.02 1.14 10.48
CA LYS A 31 14.39 1.39 11.77
C LYS A 31 13.05 0.67 11.89
N THR A 32 12.74 0.23 13.11
CA THR A 32 11.40 -0.26 13.49
C THR A 32 10.44 0.92 13.70
N LEU A 33 9.27 0.84 13.07
CA LEU A 33 8.17 1.78 13.28
C LEU A 33 7.16 1.18 14.27
N SER A 34 6.91 1.83 15.41
CA SER A 34 5.96 1.34 16.41
C SER A 34 5.34 2.45 17.26
N PRO A 35 4.05 2.35 17.63
CA PRO A 35 3.03 1.41 17.11
C PRO A 35 2.37 1.94 15.83
N LEU A 36 2.01 1.05 14.90
CA LEU A 36 1.38 1.40 13.61
C LEU A 36 -0.10 0.97 13.51
N ALA A 37 -0.71 0.49 14.60
CA ALA A 37 -2.10 0.08 14.57
C ALA A 37 -3.02 1.29 14.34
N GLY A 38 -3.89 1.21 13.32
CA GLY A 38 -4.88 2.24 13.02
C GLY A 38 -4.35 3.53 12.37
N VAL A 39 -3.07 3.60 11.99
CA VAL A 39 -2.54 4.78 11.31
C VAL A 39 -2.95 4.81 9.83
N SER A 40 -3.08 6.01 9.27
CA SER A 40 -3.33 6.17 7.83
C SER A 40 -2.10 5.82 6.99
N SER A 41 -2.31 5.53 5.71
CA SER A 41 -1.23 5.28 4.77
C SER A 41 -0.28 6.48 4.64
N GLU A 42 -0.79 7.70 4.78
CA GLU A 42 -0.01 8.94 4.77
C GLU A 42 0.91 9.06 5.98
N VAL A 43 0.39 8.82 7.19
CA VAL A 43 1.19 8.84 8.42
C VAL A 43 2.30 7.80 8.36
N LEU A 44 1.99 6.60 7.86
CA LEU A 44 2.99 5.55 7.66
C LEU A 44 4.09 5.97 6.67
N LYS A 45 3.72 6.55 5.52
CA LYS A 45 4.68 7.05 4.52
C LYS A 45 5.60 8.13 5.08
N ASN A 46 5.05 9.06 5.86
CA ASN A 46 5.84 10.10 6.51
C ASN A 46 6.81 9.51 7.55
N ALA A 47 6.38 8.51 8.33
CA ALA A 47 7.24 7.84 9.30
C ALA A 47 8.38 7.04 8.67
N MET A 48 8.19 6.54 7.43
CA MET A 48 9.23 5.87 6.65
C MET A 48 10.25 6.84 6.01
N HIS A 49 9.89 8.11 5.83
CA HIS A 49 10.73 9.07 5.11
C HIS A 49 12.11 9.23 5.78
N GLY A 50 13.18 9.16 4.99
CA GLY A 50 14.57 9.19 5.49
C GLY A 50 15.10 7.87 6.04
N HIS A 51 14.25 6.84 6.18
CA HIS A 51 14.60 5.53 6.74
C HIS A 51 14.54 4.38 5.71
N ILE A 52 14.21 4.67 4.44
CA ILE A 52 14.08 3.67 3.38
C ILE A 52 15.47 3.33 2.81
N LEU A 53 15.89 2.08 3.00
CA LEU A 53 17.14 1.53 2.46
C LEU A 53 16.96 0.98 1.04
N ALA A 54 15.82 0.34 0.77
CA ALA A 54 15.49 -0.22 -0.54
C ALA A 54 13.97 -0.32 -0.73
N ARG A 55 13.55 -0.44 -2.00
CA ARG A 55 12.17 -0.71 -2.38
C ARG A 55 12.08 -1.75 -3.49
N GLY A 56 11.07 -2.60 -3.44
CA GLY A 56 10.66 -3.48 -4.53
C GLY A 56 9.19 -3.26 -4.85
N GLN A 57 8.83 -3.35 -6.12
CA GLN A 57 7.46 -3.15 -6.57
C GLN A 57 7.04 -4.25 -7.54
N LEU A 58 5.81 -4.73 -7.38
CA LEU A 58 5.12 -5.62 -8.30
C LEU A 58 3.80 -4.96 -8.70
N THR A 59 3.52 -4.87 -9.99
CA THR A 59 2.24 -4.37 -10.50
C THR A 59 1.43 -5.55 -11.03
N GLY A 60 0.28 -5.79 -10.40
CA GLY A 60 -0.74 -6.71 -10.91
C GLY A 60 -1.86 -5.95 -11.62
N THR A 61 -2.55 -6.61 -12.54
CA THR A 61 -3.67 -6.00 -13.28
C THR A 61 -4.95 -6.81 -13.08
N PHE A 62 -6.09 -6.12 -13.02
CA PHE A 62 -7.41 -6.76 -12.99
C PHE A 62 -8.45 -5.85 -13.63
N GLU A 63 -9.41 -6.47 -14.34
CA GLU A 63 -10.58 -5.86 -14.95
C GLU A 63 -11.79 -6.73 -14.60
N ARG A 64 -12.98 -6.13 -14.49
CA ARG A 64 -14.23 -6.84 -14.22
C ARG A 64 -15.03 -7.14 -15.49
#